data_AF-A0A966D7D3-F1
#
_entry.id   AF-A0A966D7D3-F1
#
_cell.length_a   1.000
_cell.length_b   1.000
_cell.length_c   1.000
_cell.angle_alpha   90.00
_cell.angle_beta   90.00
_cell.angle_gamma   90.00
#
_symmetry.space_group_name_H-M   'P 1'
#
loop_
_entity.id
_entity.type
_entity.pdbx_description
1 polymer ?
#
loop_
_entity_poly.entity_id
_entity_poly.type
_entity_poly.pdbx_seq_one_letter_code
_entity_poly.pdbx_strand_id
1 'polypeptide(L)'
;MEKHIFKYGSFSYHYFVVRQDRKTVSLSVQPSLNIVLRCPKDFSDDKVEKFLKRKWAWLEKQIKYFKKFKSSLTKKEYISGESFLYLGRQYKLLVKKSSENRVILKYGQILLH
;
A
#
# COMPACT_ATOMS: atom_id res chain seq x y z
N MET A 1 8.22 -14.79 9.56
CA MET A 1 8.57 -13.49 8.94
C MET A 1 9.26 -12.67 10.02
N GLU A 2 10.52 -12.31 9.82
CA GLU A 2 11.27 -11.58 10.85
C GLU A 2 11.22 -10.09 10.53
N LYS A 3 10.88 -9.27 11.54
CA LYS A 3 10.78 -7.83 11.42
C LYS A 3 12.09 -7.19 11.88
N HIS A 4 12.74 -6.49 10.97
CA HIS A 4 14.01 -5.81 11.23
C HIS A 4 13.88 -4.31 10.96
N ILE A 5 14.79 -3.54 11.56
CA ILE A 5 14.87 -2.09 11.35
C ILE A 5 16.10 -1.81 10.51
N PHE A 6 15.89 -1.18 9.37
CA PHE A 6 16.96 -0.67 8.52
C PHE A 6 17.15 0.81 8.81
N LYS A 7 18.40 1.21 9.10
CA LYS A 7 18.80 2.61 9.30
C LYS A 7 19.72 3.02 8.17
N TYR A 8 19.42 4.15 7.53
CA TYR A 8 20.27 4.74 6.50
C TYR A 8 20.28 6.26 6.64
N GLY A 9 21.41 6.81 7.10
CA GLY A 9 21.49 8.22 7.49
C GLY A 9 20.42 8.56 8.53
N SER A 10 19.55 9.52 8.21
CA SER A 10 18.44 9.96 9.07
C SER A 10 17.15 9.15 8.91
N PHE A 11 17.12 8.13 8.04
CA PHE A 11 15.92 7.37 7.75
C PHE A 11 15.89 6.02 8.46
N SER A 12 14.76 5.71 9.09
CA SER A 12 14.48 4.42 9.72
C SER A 12 13.25 3.77 9.09
N TYR A 13 13.41 2.55 8.58
CA TYR A 13 12.31 1.79 7.98
C TYR A 13 12.25 0.36 8.52
N HIS A 14 11.03 -0.13 8.71
CA HIS A 14 10.77 -1.52 9.04
C HIS A 14 10.74 -2.36 7.77
N TYR A 15 11.44 -3.49 7.79
CA TYR A 15 11.40 -4.46 6.71
C TYR A 15 11.19 -5.88 7.23
N PHE A 16 10.58 -6.71 6.41
CA PHE A 16 10.28 -8.11 6.71
C PHE A 16 11.18 -9.02 5.91
N VAL A 17 11.96 -9.86 6.57
CA VAL A 17 12.76 -10.88 5.90
C VAL A 17 11.94 -12.17 5.77
N VAL A 18 12.01 -12.76 4.58
CA VAL A 18 11.33 -14.02 4.25
C VAL A 18 12.38 -14.95 3.66
N ARG A 19 12.88 -15.89 4.44
CA ARG A 19 13.86 -16.88 3.96
C ARG A 19 13.11 -18.02 3.29
N GLN A 20 13.39 -18.26 2.01
CA GLN A 20 12.73 -19.28 1.19
C GLN A 20 13.78 -20.04 0.37
N ASP A 21 13.41 -21.23 -0.11
CA ASP A 21 14.25 -21.99 -1.05
C ASP A 21 14.18 -21.33 -2.43
N ARG A 22 15.21 -20.55 -2.74
CA ARG A 22 15.31 -19.77 -3.98
C ARG A 22 16.74 -19.34 -4.20
N LYS A 23 17.09 -19.03 -5.45
CA LYS A 23 18.45 -18.61 -5.83
C LYS A 23 18.66 -17.09 -5.79
N THR A 24 17.59 -16.28 -5.81
CA THR A 24 17.67 -14.82 -6.00
C THR A 24 17.17 -14.02 -4.79
N VAL A 25 17.60 -12.76 -4.69
CA VAL A 25 17.17 -11.79 -3.66
C VAL A 25 16.23 -10.76 -4.31
N SER A 26 15.11 -10.45 -3.68
CA SER A 26 14.03 -9.69 -4.33
C SER A 26 13.35 -8.72 -3.37
N LEU A 27 13.80 -7.47 -3.40
CA LEU A 27 13.21 -6.40 -2.58
C LEU A 27 11.90 -5.91 -3.19
N SER A 28 10.84 -5.85 -2.39
CA SER A 28 9.52 -5.36 -2.79
C SER A 28 8.96 -4.38 -1.77
N VAL A 29 8.30 -3.33 -2.25
CA VAL A 29 7.56 -2.38 -1.41
C VAL A 29 6.07 -2.53 -1.73
N GLN A 30 5.27 -2.81 -0.70
CA GLN A 30 3.82 -2.94 -0.83
C GLN A 30 3.15 -1.56 -0.79
N PRO A 31 1.92 -1.42 -1.33
CA PRO A 31 1.13 -0.19 -1.21
C PRO A 31 0.86 0.26 0.23
N SER A 32 0.88 -0.67 1.18
CA SER A 32 0.82 -0.40 2.62
C SER A 32 2.09 0.23 3.21
N LEU A 33 3.12 0.46 2.38
CA LEU A 33 4.49 0.87 2.75
C LEU A 33 5.31 -0.21 3.47
N ASN A 34 4.85 -1.46 3.46
CA ASN A 34 5.63 -2.58 3.99
C ASN A 34 6.76 -2.95 3.02
N ILE A 35 7.98 -3.03 3.53
CA ILE A 35 9.15 -3.46 2.77
C ILE A 35 9.35 -4.95 3.02
N VAL A 36 9.42 -5.75 1.96
CA VAL A 36 9.59 -7.20 2.05
C VAL A 36 10.88 -7.63 1.36
N LEU A 37 11.75 -8.18 2.20
CA LEU A 37 13.01 -8.90 1.98
C LEU A 37 12.86 -9.99 0.93
N ARG A 38 12.48 -11.20 1.28
CA ARG A 38 12.72 -12.39 0.45
C ARG A 38 14.20 -12.61 0.08
N CYS A 39 14.75 -13.72 0.54
CA CYS A 39 16.12 -14.15 0.24
C CYS A 39 16.25 -15.68 0.36
N PRO A 40 17.31 -16.28 -0.23
CA PRO A 40 17.70 -17.67 0.05
C PRO A 40 17.92 -17.90 1.55
N LYS A 41 17.81 -19.14 2.02
CA LYS A 41 18.10 -19.49 3.42
C LYS A 41 19.55 -19.19 3.81
N ASP A 42 20.50 -19.36 2.89
CA ASP A 42 21.93 -19.10 3.11
C ASP A 42 22.32 -17.61 3.06
N PHE A 43 21.34 -16.71 2.95
CA PHE A 43 21.59 -15.28 2.86
C PHE A 43 21.71 -14.68 4.26
N SER A 44 22.94 -14.37 4.67
CA SER A 44 23.26 -13.78 5.97
C SER A 44 22.73 -12.36 6.12
N ASP A 45 22.50 -11.94 7.36
CA ASP A 45 21.98 -10.61 7.68
C ASP A 45 22.93 -9.46 7.25
N ASP A 46 24.26 -9.68 7.26
CA ASP A 46 25.23 -8.72 6.71
C ASP A 46 25.02 -8.50 5.20
N LYS A 47 24.78 -9.58 4.45
CA LYS A 47 24.48 -9.48 3.01
C LYS A 47 23.14 -8.79 2.77
N VAL A 48 22.15 -9.01 3.64
CA VAL A 48 20.87 -8.29 3.62
C VAL A 48 21.08 -6.80 3.76
N GLU A 49 21.84 -6.38 4.77
CA GLU A 49 22.06 -4.96 5.04
C GLU A 49 22.83 -4.28 3.90
N LYS A 50 23.89 -4.91 3.39
CA LYS A 50 24.64 -4.42 2.21
C LYS A 50 23.74 -4.31 0.98
N PHE A 51 22.87 -5.30 0.76
CA PHE A 51 21.92 -5.28 -0.36
C PHE A 51 20.92 -4.12 -0.24
N LEU A 52 20.38 -3.89 0.95
CA LEU A 52 19.46 -2.80 1.23
C LEU A 52 20.13 -1.43 1.05
N LYS A 53 21.36 -1.24 1.58
CA LYS A 53 22.15 -0.01 1.38
C LYS A 53 22.37 0.27 -0.10
N ARG A 54 22.79 -0.74 -0.88
CA ARG A 54 23.00 -0.59 -2.32
C ARG A 54 21.71 -0.28 -3.08
N LYS A 55 20.57 -0.82 -2.65
CA LYS A 55 19.25 -0.57 -3.25
C LYS A 55 18.51 0.63 -2.63
N TRP A 56 19.17 1.42 -1.79
CA TRP A 56 18.56 2.54 -1.08
C TRP A 56 17.85 3.52 -2.02
N ALA A 57 18.53 3.98 -3.07
CA ALA A 57 17.95 4.95 -4.02
C ALA A 57 16.66 4.42 -4.69
N TRP A 58 16.62 3.12 -5.00
CA TRP A 58 15.42 2.48 -5.53
C TRP A 58 14.33 2.38 -4.46
N LEU A 59 14.70 1.97 -3.24
CA LEU A 59 13.77 1.84 -2.12
C LEU A 59 13.11 3.18 -1.77
N GLU A 60 13.90 4.25 -1.71
CA GLU A 60 13.42 5.61 -1.48
C GLU A 60 12.42 6.04 -2.56
N LYS A 61 12.73 5.77 -3.84
CA LYS A 61 11.84 6.06 -4.96
C LYS A 61 10.51 5.32 -4.85
N GLN A 62 10.54 4.03 -4.49
CA GLN A 62 9.33 3.23 -4.30
C GLN A 62 8.49 3.72 -3.11
N ILE A 63 9.12 4.01 -1.97
CA ILE A 63 8.43 4.55 -0.80
C ILE A 63 7.80 5.90 -1.12
N LYS A 64 8.52 6.80 -1.79
CA LYS A 64 7.99 8.10 -2.26
C LYS A 64 6.81 7.92 -3.22
N TYR A 65 6.90 6.96 -4.14
CA TYR A 65 5.80 6.63 -5.05
C TYR A 65 4.56 6.19 -4.28
N PHE A 66 4.65 5.18 -3.43
CA PHE A 66 3.51 4.66 -2.66
C PHE A 66 2.97 5.66 -1.62
N LYS A 67 3.83 6.52 -1.04
CA LYS A 67 3.39 7.60 -0.15
C LYS A 67 2.42 8.57 -0.83
N LYS A 68 2.58 8.85 -2.13
CA LYS A 68 1.63 9.70 -2.88
C LYS A 68 0.23 9.10 -2.94
N PHE A 69 0.11 7.77 -3.00
CA PHE A 69 -1.18 7.07 -3.06
C PHE A 69 -1.81 6.86 -1.69
N LYS A 70 -1.03 6.91 -0.60
CA LYS A 70 -1.59 6.78 0.76
C LYS A 70 -2.57 7.90 1.10
N SER A 71 -2.38 9.11 0.58
CA SER A 71 -3.37 10.20 0.74
C SER A 71 -4.69 9.95 0.01
N SER A 72 -4.73 9.06 -0.99
CA SER A 72 -5.98 8.68 -1.68
C SER A 72 -6.79 7.63 -0.91
N LEU A 73 -6.22 7.04 0.15
CA LEU A 73 -6.88 6.09 1.03
C LEU A 73 -7.44 6.78 2.29
N THR A 74 -7.73 8.08 2.22
CA THR A 74 -8.59 8.72 3.23
C THR A 74 -9.85 7.87 3.34
N LYS A 75 -10.20 7.49 4.58
CA LYS A 75 -11.44 6.75 4.85
C LYS A 75 -12.57 7.53 4.20
N LYS A 76 -13.27 6.88 3.28
CA LYS A 76 -14.50 7.43 2.70
C LYS A 76 -15.49 7.62 3.84
N GLU A 77 -15.98 8.83 3.99
CA GLU A 77 -16.94 9.17 5.05
C GLU A 77 -18.36 8.80 4.62
N TYR A 78 -18.54 8.38 3.36
CA TYR A 78 -19.83 7.99 2.76
C TYR A 78 -20.87 9.10 2.90
N ILE A 79 -20.41 10.35 2.85
CA ILE A 79 -21.27 11.53 2.91
C ILE A 79 -21.85 11.85 1.53
N SER A 80 -23.04 12.44 1.53
CA SER A 80 -23.69 12.94 0.32
C SER A 80 -22.79 13.98 -0.36
N GLY A 81 -22.46 13.76 -1.63
CA GLY A 81 -21.53 14.58 -2.42
C GLY A 81 -20.15 13.94 -2.66
N GLU A 82 -19.80 12.88 -1.94
CA GLU A 82 -18.51 12.19 -2.11
C GLU A 82 -18.42 11.48 -3.48
N SER A 83 -17.24 11.46 -4.11
CA SER A 83 -17.03 10.71 -5.35
C SER A 83 -16.61 9.26 -5.08
N PHE A 84 -17.35 8.31 -5.63
CA PHE A 84 -17.17 6.87 -5.46
C PHE A 84 -16.87 6.19 -6.80
N LEU A 85 -15.88 5.30 -6.82
CA LEU A 85 -15.53 4.52 -8.00
C LEU A 85 -16.40 3.26 -8.06
N TYR A 86 -17.13 3.06 -9.15
CA TYR A 86 -17.89 1.85 -9.43
C TYR A 86 -17.62 1.41 -10.88
N LEU A 87 -17.17 0.17 -11.07
CA LEU A 87 -16.81 -0.39 -12.37
C LEU A 87 -15.89 0.53 -13.23
N GLY A 88 -14.92 1.17 -12.58
CA GLY A 88 -13.94 2.03 -13.24
C GLY A 88 -14.44 3.43 -13.62
N ARG A 89 -15.68 3.80 -13.26
CA ARG A 89 -16.24 5.15 -13.44
C ARG A 89 -16.45 5.83 -12.09
N GLN A 90 -16.26 7.14 -12.05
CA GLN A 90 -16.54 7.96 -10.86
C GLN A 90 -18.02 8.36 -10.84
N TYR A 91 -18.68 8.11 -9.71
CA TYR A 91 -20.08 8.45 -9.44
C TYR A 91 -20.15 9.33 -8.19
N LYS A 92 -21.10 10.26 -8.12
CA LYS A 92 -21.36 10.98 -6.86
C LYS A 92 -22.28 10.15 -5.96
N LEU A 93 -21.91 9.97 -4.71
CA LEU A 93 -22.76 9.37 -3.69
C LEU A 93 -23.80 10.40 -3.23
N LEU A 94 -25.06 10.01 -3.18
CA LEU A 94 -26.16 10.77 -2.59
C LEU A 94 -26.79 9.91 -1.52
N VAL A 95 -26.69 10.35 -0.26
CA VAL A 95 -27.31 9.66 0.87
C VAL A 95 -28.63 10.37 1.19
N LYS A 96 -29.73 9.63 1.12
CA LYS A 96 -31.07 10.07 1.52
C LYS A 96 -31.55 9.17 2.64
N LYS A 97 -32.20 9.72 3.66
CA LYS A 97 -32.86 8.89 4.68
C LYS A 97 -34.07 8.20 4.07
N SER A 98 -34.11 6.87 4.12
CA SER A 98 -35.27 6.07 3.74
C SER A 98 -35.56 4.96 4.74
N SER A 99 -36.76 4.39 4.65
CA SER A 99 -37.16 3.18 5.39
C SER A 99 -36.65 1.90 4.74
N GLU A 100 -36.13 1.99 3.50
CA GLU A 100 -35.68 0.84 2.70
C GLU A 100 -34.15 0.86 2.56
N ASN A 101 -33.50 -0.29 2.82
CA ASN A 101 -32.06 -0.42 2.58
C ASN A 101 -31.80 -0.72 1.10
N ARG A 102 -31.62 0.32 0.28
CA ARG A 102 -31.47 0.17 -1.17
C ARG A 102 -30.38 1.07 -1.76
N VAL A 103 -29.63 0.50 -2.70
CA VAL A 103 -28.64 1.23 -3.50
C VAL A 103 -29.11 1.30 -4.95
N ILE A 104 -29.16 2.49 -5.53
CA ILE A 104 -29.61 2.73 -6.90
C ILE A 104 -28.55 3.54 -7.65
N LEU A 105 -28.16 3.10 -8.85
CA LEU A 105 -27.26 3.85 -9.72
C LEU A 105 -28.08 4.54 -10.80
N LYS A 106 -28.13 5.88 -10.78
CA LYS A 106 -28.93 6.69 -11.72
C LYS A 106 -28.20 7.97 -12.10
N TYR A 107 -28.17 8.32 -13.39
CA TYR A 107 -27.60 9.59 -13.89
C TYR A 107 -26.16 9.92 -13.42
N GLY A 108 -25.27 8.93 -13.33
CA GLY A 108 -23.90 9.18 -12.83
C GLY A 108 -23.82 9.40 -11.32
N GLN A 109 -24.87 9.02 -10.58
CA GLN A 109 -24.95 9.10 -9.13
C GLN A 109 -25.27 7.72 -8.53
N ILE A 110 -24.73 7.46 -7.34
CA ILE A 110 -25.10 6.33 -6.49
C ILE A 110 -26.00 6.89 -5.39
N LEU A 111 -27.27 6.53 -5.42
CA LEU A 111 -28.26 6.85 -4.40
C LEU A 111 -28.25 5.75 -3.34
N LEU A 112 -27.97 6.14 -2.11
CA LEU A 112 -28.10 5.31 -0.92
C LEU A 112 -29.36 5.77 -0.19
N HIS A 113 -30.32 4.87 -0.04
CA HIS A 113 -31.56 5.04 0.72
C HIS A 113 -31.40 4.55 2.16
#